data_AF-A0AAJ0PBN7-F1
#
_entry.id   AF-A0AAJ0PBN7-F1
#
_cell.length_a   1.000
_cell.length_b   1.000
_cell.length_c   1.000
_cell.angle_alpha   90.00
_cell.angle_beta   90.00
_cell.angle_gamma   90.00
#
_symmetry.space_group_name_H-M   'P 1'
#
loop_
_entity.id
_entity.type
_entity.pdbx_description
1 polymer ?
#
loop_
_entity_poly.entity_id
_entity_poly.type
_entity_poly.pdbx_seq_one_letter_code
_entity_poly.pdbx_strand_id
1 'polypeptide(L)'
;MKGCLSYEIVRLMGTGLSPQAACDQAVYPFVEKLKKRYGKAGEFSLVALNNQGEWGVATNVEFTFAAGNQDAAPQIFMANPGPSQTTVIEPISAEWLEAYAKRIKAPVE
;
A
#
# COMPACT_ATOMS: atom_id res chain seq x y z
N MET A 1 16.74 8.77 -1.23
CA MET A 1 15.60 7.87 -1.53
C MET A 1 16.01 6.97 -2.70
N LYS A 2 16.06 5.64 -2.54
CA LYS A 2 16.38 4.73 -3.66
C LYS A 2 15.06 4.40 -4.38
N GLY A 3 15.00 4.49 -5.72
CA GLY A 3 13.94 3.85 -6.52
C GLY A 3 12.88 4.75 -7.19
N CYS A 4 12.80 6.06 -6.89
CA CYS A 4 11.83 7.00 -7.50
C CYS A 4 10.41 6.42 -7.70
N LEU A 5 9.92 5.64 -6.72
CA LEU A 5 8.74 4.79 -6.89
C LEU A 5 7.48 5.58 -7.21
N SER A 6 7.29 6.76 -6.62
CA SER A 6 6.13 7.61 -6.93
C SER A 6 6.09 8.02 -8.41
N TYR A 7 7.23 8.36 -9.00
CA TYR A 7 7.30 8.65 -10.43
C TYR A 7 7.06 7.39 -11.27
N GLU A 8 7.66 6.26 -10.88
CA GLU A 8 7.49 5.01 -11.61
C GLU A 8 6.02 4.54 -11.63
N ILE A 9 5.31 4.68 -10.51
CA ILE A 9 3.87 4.37 -10.45
C ILE A 9 3.08 5.27 -11.40
N VAL A 10 3.33 6.58 -11.41
CA VAL A 10 2.66 7.50 -12.34
C VAL A 10 3.01 7.17 -13.79
N ARG A 11 4.28 6.87 -14.09
CA ARG A 11 4.74 6.47 -15.42
C ARG A 11 4.04 5.19 -15.89
N LEU A 12 3.89 4.20 -15.02
CA LEU A 12 3.20 2.93 -15.27
C LEU A 12 1.70 3.13 -15.49
N MET A 13 1.03 4.00 -14.73
CA MET A 13 -0.35 4.38 -15.02
C MET A 13 -0.48 5.05 -16.40
N GLY A 14 0.52 5.85 -16.80
CA GLY A 14 0.61 6.43 -18.14
C GLY A 14 0.69 5.42 -19.28
N THR A 15 1.01 4.13 -19.01
CA THR A 15 0.96 3.04 -20.00
C THR A 15 -0.38 2.29 -20.02
N GLY A 16 -1.39 2.76 -19.28
CA GLY A 16 -2.72 2.15 -19.22
C GLY A 16 -2.92 1.17 -18.06
N LEU A 17 -2.01 1.10 -17.10
CA LEU A 17 -2.20 0.29 -15.89
C LEU A 17 -3.14 0.99 -14.90
N SER A 18 -3.94 0.18 -14.20
CA SER A 18 -4.69 0.66 -13.04
C SER A 18 -3.73 1.09 -11.91
N PRO A 19 -4.16 1.94 -10.97
CA PRO A 19 -3.33 2.34 -9.82
C PRO A 19 -2.82 1.13 -9.03
N GLN A 20 -3.65 0.10 -8.84
CA GLN A 20 -3.25 -1.12 -8.13
C GLN A 20 -2.15 -1.88 -8.87
N ALA A 21 -2.32 -2.13 -10.16
CA ALA A 21 -1.32 -2.81 -10.97
C ALA A 21 0.00 -2.02 -11.05
N ALA A 22 -0.08 -0.69 -11.15
CA ALA A 22 1.10 0.18 -11.17
C ALA A 22 1.85 0.16 -9.83
N CYS A 23 1.14 0.17 -8.70
CA CYS A 23 1.72 0.03 -7.37
C CYS A 23 2.47 -1.31 -7.23
N ASP A 24 1.79 -2.43 -7.52
CA ASP A 24 2.38 -3.77 -7.39
C ASP A 24 3.62 -3.92 -8.29
N GLN A 25 3.53 -3.49 -9.55
CA GLN A 25 4.63 -3.58 -10.51
C GLN A 25 5.82 -2.66 -10.17
N ALA A 26 5.60 -1.51 -9.53
CA ALA A 26 6.70 -0.64 -9.11
C ALA A 26 7.38 -1.16 -7.84
N VAL A 27 6.60 -1.60 -6.85
CA VAL A 27 7.09 -1.86 -5.49
C VAL A 27 7.76 -3.21 -5.37
N TYR A 28 7.11 -4.30 -5.79
CA TYR A 28 7.63 -5.64 -5.50
C TYR A 28 8.93 -5.98 -6.24
N PRO A 29 9.11 -5.67 -7.55
CA PRO A 29 10.39 -5.87 -8.21
C PRO A 29 11.51 -5.06 -7.56
N PHE A 30 11.21 -3.86 -7.06
CA PHE A 30 12.16 -3.01 -6.37
C PHE A 30 12.56 -3.58 -5.00
N VAL A 31 11.59 -4.05 -4.21
CA VAL A 31 11.82 -4.73 -2.93
C VAL A 31 12.70 -5.97 -3.14
N GLU A 32 12.40 -6.79 -4.13
CA GLU A 32 13.21 -7.98 -4.47
C GLU A 32 14.62 -7.61 -4.92
N LYS A 33 14.76 -6.53 -5.71
CA LYS A 33 16.08 -6.00 -6.10
C LYS A 33 16.90 -5.56 -4.89
N LEU A 34 16.28 -4.93 -3.89
CA LEU A 34 16.94 -4.53 -2.65
C LEU A 34 17.35 -5.74 -1.82
N LYS A 35 16.45 -6.72 -1.62
CA LYS A 35 16.77 -7.96 -0.92
C LYS A 35 17.94 -8.70 -1.58
N LYS A 36 17.93 -8.85 -2.90
CA LYS A 36 19.03 -9.49 -3.65
C LYS A 36 20.37 -8.76 -3.50
N ARG A 37 20.35 -7.42 -3.48
CA ARG A 37 21.59 -6.62 -3.44
C ARG A 37 22.14 -6.40 -2.03
N TYR A 38 21.27 -6.29 -1.03
CA TYR A 38 21.64 -5.84 0.32
C TYR A 38 21.23 -6.82 1.43
N GLY A 39 20.63 -7.96 1.09
CA GLY A 39 20.11 -8.93 2.04
C GLY A 39 18.81 -8.51 2.74
N LYS A 40 18.40 -7.24 2.60
CA LYS A 40 17.18 -6.69 3.19
C LYS A 40 16.60 -5.55 2.34
N ALA A 41 15.31 -5.33 2.50
CA ALA A 41 14.61 -4.12 2.09
C ALA A 41 14.07 -3.42 3.36
N GLY A 42 14.00 -2.09 3.34
CA GLY A 42 13.21 -1.36 4.34
C GLY A 42 11.72 -1.58 4.13
N GLU A 43 10.91 -0.96 4.97
CA GLU A 43 9.45 -0.97 4.83
C GLU A 43 9.04 0.01 3.72
N PHE A 44 8.20 -0.47 2.80
CA PHE A 44 7.63 0.27 1.70
C PHE A 44 6.13 0.06 1.71
N SER A 45 5.40 1.16 1.79
CA SER A 45 3.94 1.20 1.62
C SER A 45 3.62 2.43 0.78
N LEU A 46 3.02 2.24 -0.39
CA LEU A 46 2.70 3.30 -1.33
C LEU A 46 1.23 3.22 -1.73
N VAL A 47 0.54 4.35 -1.64
CA VAL A 47 -0.84 4.53 -2.13
C VAL A 47 -0.79 5.44 -3.35
N ALA A 48 -1.57 5.10 -4.38
CA ALA A 48 -1.70 5.90 -5.59
C ALA A 48 -3.16 6.03 -6.00
N LEU A 49 -3.47 7.14 -6.65
CA LEU A 49 -4.78 7.45 -7.22
C LEU A 49 -4.58 8.01 -8.62
N ASN A 50 -5.56 7.78 -9.50
CA ASN A 50 -5.58 8.38 -10.85
C ASN A 50 -6.69 9.43 -10.99
N ASN A 51 -6.77 10.05 -12.17
CA ASN A 51 -7.77 11.08 -12.48
C ASN A 51 -9.16 10.50 -12.77
N GLN A 52 -9.34 9.17 -12.78
CA GLN A 52 -10.64 8.51 -12.83
C GLN A 52 -11.23 8.25 -11.43
N GLY A 53 -10.51 8.56 -10.34
CA GLY A 53 -10.95 8.26 -8.98
C GLY A 53 -10.74 6.81 -8.55
N GLU A 54 -9.98 6.04 -9.35
CA GLU A 54 -9.48 4.73 -8.94
C GLU A 54 -8.26 4.91 -8.03
N TRP A 55 -8.02 3.92 -7.17
CA TRP A 55 -6.91 3.93 -6.23
C TRP A 55 -6.31 2.53 -6.10
N GLY A 56 -5.08 2.47 -5.57
CA GLY A 56 -4.37 1.23 -5.33
C GLY A 56 -3.26 1.41 -4.30
N VAL A 57 -2.82 0.31 -3.71
CA VAL A 57 -1.79 0.29 -2.68
C VAL A 57 -0.85 -0.90 -2.90
N ALA A 58 0.45 -0.69 -2.67
CA ALA A 58 1.40 -1.79 -2.55
C ALA A 58 2.24 -1.66 -1.29
N THR A 59 2.44 -2.79 -0.61
CA THR A 59 3.19 -2.82 0.65
C THR A 59 3.99 -4.12 0.82
N ASN A 60 5.16 -4.04 1.46
CA ASN A 60 5.94 -5.21 1.87
C ASN A 60 5.82 -5.53 3.38
N VAL A 61 4.97 -4.79 4.08
CA VAL A 61 4.61 -4.96 5.50
C VAL A 61 3.10 -4.81 5.68
N GLU A 62 2.58 -5.16 6.86
CA GLU A 62 1.22 -4.78 7.24
C GLU A 62 1.09 -3.24 7.25
N PHE A 63 0.11 -2.71 6.52
CA PHE A 63 -0.07 -1.27 6.37
C PHE A 63 -1.54 -0.88 6.38
N THR A 64 -1.90 0.08 7.24
CA THR A 64 -3.26 0.61 7.32
C THR A 64 -3.38 1.94 6.58
N PHE A 65 -4.47 2.11 5.83
CA PHE A 65 -4.74 3.33 5.08
C PHE A 65 -6.24 3.59 5.00
N ALA A 66 -6.62 4.84 4.70
CA ALA A 66 -8.00 5.20 4.43
C ALA A 66 -8.14 5.60 2.96
N ALA A 67 -9.22 5.16 2.32
CA ALA A 67 -9.54 5.51 0.95
C ALA A 67 -11.06 5.66 0.78
N GLY A 68 -11.46 6.52 -0.15
CA GLY A 68 -12.84 6.75 -0.54
C GLY A 68 -12.85 7.45 -1.89
N ASN A 69 -13.93 7.32 -2.63
CA ASN A 69 -14.12 7.98 -3.92
C ASN A 69 -15.60 8.37 -4.10
N GLN A 70 -15.99 8.69 -5.34
CA GLN A 70 -17.35 9.15 -5.64
C GLN A 70 -18.40 8.03 -5.45
N ASP A 71 -17.97 6.77 -5.59
CA ASP A 71 -18.84 5.59 -5.55
C ASP A 71 -18.83 4.89 -4.18
N ALA A 72 -17.80 5.11 -3.38
CA ALA A 72 -17.60 4.48 -2.07
C ALA A 72 -17.20 5.50 -1.01
N ALA A 73 -17.95 5.54 0.09
CA ALA A 73 -17.64 6.37 1.25
C ALA A 73 -16.25 6.06 1.82
N PRO A 74 -15.56 7.05 2.42
CA PRO A 74 -14.26 6.82 3.04
C PRO A 74 -14.30 5.69 4.07
N GLN A 75 -13.39 4.73 3.92
CA GLN A 75 -13.25 3.58 4.81
C GLN A 75 -11.78 3.31 5.09
N ILE A 76 -11.49 2.65 6.22
CA ILE A 76 -10.15 2.22 6.59
C ILE A 76 -9.94 0.79 6.10
N PHE A 77 -8.78 0.55 5.50
CA PHE A 77 -8.37 -0.72 4.92
C PHE A 77 -7.03 -1.17 5.51
N MET A 78 -6.84 -2.48 5.53
CA MET A 78 -5.58 -3.15 5.80
C MET A 78 -5.01 -3.66 4.48
N ALA A 79 -3.74 -3.36 4.22
CA ALA A 79 -2.96 -3.90 3.11
C ALA A 79 -1.86 -4.83 3.64
N ASN A 80 -1.74 -6.00 3.03
CA ASN A 80 -0.72 -6.99 3.34
C ASN A 80 -0.02 -7.47 2.06
N PRO A 81 1.27 -7.85 2.13
CA PRO A 81 1.94 -8.49 0.99
C PRO A 81 1.21 -9.78 0.63
N GLY A 82 0.77 -9.87 -0.62
CA GLY A 82 0.07 -11.01 -1.18
C GLY A 82 0.98 -11.97 -1.96
N PRO A 83 0.41 -13.07 -2.48
CA PRO A 83 1.13 -13.99 -3.35
C PRO A 83 1.52 -13.31 -4.67
N SER A 84 2.52 -13.87 -5.36
CA SER A 84 2.84 -13.48 -6.75
C SER A 84 3.06 -11.98 -6.99
N GLN A 85 3.67 -11.27 -6.02
CA GLN A 85 3.94 -9.83 -6.12
C GLN A 85 2.67 -8.99 -6.26
N THR A 86 1.63 -9.32 -5.50
CA THR A 86 0.40 -8.52 -5.40
C THR A 86 0.18 -8.08 -3.96
N THR A 87 -0.81 -7.22 -3.76
CA THR A 87 -1.24 -6.77 -2.44
C THR A 87 -2.63 -7.31 -2.12
N VAL A 88 -2.82 -7.84 -0.91
CA VAL A 88 -4.15 -8.20 -0.38
C VAL A 88 -4.69 -6.99 0.37
N ILE A 89 -5.91 -6.57 0.07
CA ILE A 89 -6.56 -5.39 0.64
C ILE A 89 -7.90 -5.80 1.22
N GLU A 90 -8.10 -5.52 2.51
CA GLU A 90 -9.29 -5.91 3.25
C GLU A 90 -9.81 -4.72 4.06
N PRO A 91 -11.13 -4.54 4.20
CA PRO A 91 -11.69 -3.56 5.12
C PRO A 91 -11.29 -3.89 6.56
N ILE A 92 -10.91 -2.87 7.35
CA ILE A 92 -10.63 -3.09 8.77
C ILE A 92 -11.92 -3.36 9.52
N SER A 93 -11.90 -4.35 10.42
CA SER A 93 -13.04 -4.68 11.28
C SER A 93 -13.20 -3.69 12.44
N ALA A 94 -14.42 -3.58 12.97
CA ALA A 94 -14.68 -2.73 14.13
C ALA A 94 -13.84 -3.14 15.35
N GLU A 95 -13.65 -4.45 15.54
CA GLU A 95 -12.86 -5.00 16.65
C GLU A 95 -11.39 -4.58 16.55
N TRP A 96 -10.82 -4.58 15.34
CA TRP A 96 -9.46 -4.12 15.11
C TRP A 96 -9.32 -2.63 15.44
N LEU A 97 -10.30 -1.80 15.03
CA LEU A 97 -10.30 -0.36 15.34
C LEU A 97 -10.39 -0.11 16.85
N GLU A 98 -11.22 -0.86 17.56
CA GLU A 98 -11.31 -0.76 19.02
C GLU A 98 -10.00 -1.17 19.71
N ALA A 99 -9.38 -2.27 19.28
CA ALA A 99 -8.10 -2.73 19.80
C ALA A 99 -6.98 -1.69 19.54
N TYR A 100 -6.93 -1.13 18.33
CA TYR A 100 -6.00 -0.06 17.97
C TYR A 100 -6.21 1.18 18.83
N ALA A 101 -7.46 1.62 19.01
CA ALA A 101 -7.82 2.77 19.85
C ALA A 101 -7.42 2.57 21.32
N LYS A 102 -7.58 1.35 21.85
CA LYS A 102 -7.12 1.00 23.21
C LYS A 102 -5.59 1.08 23.31
N ARG A 103 -4.87 0.57 22.30
CA ARG A 103 -3.40 0.58 22.28
C ARG A 103 -2.80 1.98 22.24
N ILE A 104 -3.30 2.88 21.40
CA ILE A 104 -2.76 4.25 21.27
C ILE A 104 -3.10 5.15 22.46
N LYS A 105 -4.13 4.81 23.23
CA LYS A 105 -4.55 5.52 24.45
C LYS A 105 -3.91 4.93 25.72
N ALA A 106 -3.20 3.81 25.61
CA ALA A 106 -2.47 3.25 26.73
C ALA A 106 -1.36 4.23 27.16
N PRO A 107 -1.08 4.36 28.46
CA PRO A 107 0.08 5.12 28.94
C PRO A 107 1.36 4.59 28.29
N VAL A 108 2.24 5.50 27.88
CA VAL A 108 3.59 5.12 27.47
C VAL A 108 4.38 4.80 28.74
N GLU A 109 4.94 3.59 28.82
CA GLU A 109 5.89 3.22 29.89
C GLU A 109 7.24 3.93 29.74
#